data_AF-A0A366HUF2-F1
#
_entry.id   AF-A0A366HUF2-F1
#
_cell.length_a   1.000
_cell.length_b   1.000
_cell.length_c   1.000
_cell.angle_alpha   90.00
_cell.angle_beta   90.00
_cell.angle_gamma   90.00
#
_symmetry.space_group_name_H-M   'P 1'
#
loop_
_entity.id
_entity.type
_entity.pdbx_description
1 polymer ?
#
loop_
_entity_poly.entity_id
_entity_poly.type
_entity_poly.pdbx_seq_one_letter_code
_entity_poly.pdbx_strand_id
1 'polypeptide(L)'
;MKTSSHPSSSSQVPLRLLGIYGGAFVALFLFFALTAQFLRMSSATEVPIPDEKAAAQELLEAKLSGPGYFQLGEPSAELPSPYITPAQARIQLDRVVGERHLDAAKREQLENLIKELTEPSPSRMVGTERLNALKLNLALDELK
;
A
#
# COMPACT_ATOMS: atom_id res chain seq x y z
N MET A 1 -76.21 -17.28 15.74
CA MET A 1 -75.27 -16.15 15.52
C MET A 1 -73.86 -16.61 15.86
N LYS A 2 -72.91 -16.40 14.95
CA LYS A 2 -71.50 -16.82 14.99
C LYS A 2 -70.65 -15.54 14.99
N THR A 3 -69.37 -15.65 15.39
CA THR A 3 -68.35 -14.60 15.59
C THR A 3 -68.46 -13.94 16.98
N SER A 4 -67.41 -13.79 17.78
CA SER A 4 -65.97 -13.65 17.54
C SER A 4 -65.17 -13.99 18.81
N SER A 5 -63.97 -14.54 18.64
CA SER A 5 -62.84 -14.26 19.56
C SER A 5 -61.55 -14.75 18.89
N HIS A 6 -60.80 -13.80 18.33
CA HIS A 6 -59.40 -13.98 17.99
C HIS A 6 -58.59 -14.08 19.30
N PRO A 7 -57.79 -15.13 19.54
CA PRO A 7 -56.73 -15.04 20.51
C PRO A 7 -55.56 -14.22 19.92
N SER A 8 -55.33 -13.08 20.54
CA SER A 8 -54.15 -12.23 20.40
C SER A 8 -52.85 -13.05 20.48
N SER A 9 -52.07 -13.03 19.40
CA SER A 9 -50.68 -13.47 19.40
C SER A 9 -49.86 -12.45 20.19
N SER A 10 -49.61 -12.75 21.46
CA SER A 10 -48.65 -11.99 22.27
C SER A 10 -47.27 -12.61 22.09
N SER A 11 -46.50 -12.06 21.14
CA SER A 11 -45.07 -12.30 20.99
C SER A 11 -44.29 -11.61 22.12
N GLN A 12 -44.52 -12.06 23.36
CA GLN A 12 -43.58 -11.79 24.43
C GLN A 12 -42.36 -12.67 24.18
N VAL A 13 -41.30 -12.10 23.58
CA VAL A 13 -39.97 -12.69 23.69
C VAL A 13 -39.73 -12.81 25.19
N PRO A 14 -39.65 -14.01 25.77
CA PRO A 14 -39.54 -14.13 27.21
C PRO A 14 -38.23 -13.44 27.59
N LEU A 15 -38.31 -12.47 28.50
CA LEU A 15 -37.21 -11.61 28.92
C LEU A 15 -35.92 -12.38 29.27
N ARG A 16 -36.06 -13.68 29.59
CA ARG A 16 -34.98 -14.66 29.80
C ARG A 16 -34.16 -14.95 28.53
N LEU A 17 -34.77 -15.08 27.36
CA LEU A 17 -34.07 -15.28 26.08
C LEU A 17 -33.22 -14.03 25.74
N LEU A 18 -33.75 -12.82 25.93
CA LEU A 18 -32.99 -11.58 25.69
C LEU A 18 -31.78 -11.43 26.63
N GLY A 19 -31.92 -11.80 27.91
CA GLY A 19 -30.80 -11.80 28.87
C GLY A 19 -29.72 -12.83 28.55
N ILE A 20 -30.11 -14.04 28.14
CA ILE A 20 -29.16 -15.10 27.77
C ILE A 20 -28.42 -14.75 26.48
N TYR A 21 -29.11 -14.26 25.45
CA TYR A 21 -28.46 -13.85 24.19
C TYR A 21 -27.61 -12.58 24.37
N GLY A 22 -28.06 -11.60 25.16
CA GLY A 22 -27.26 -10.42 25.46
C GLY A 22 -25.99 -10.76 26.24
N GLY A 23 -26.11 -11.60 27.27
CA GLY A 23 -24.96 -12.07 28.05
C GLY A 23 -23.98 -12.90 27.21
N ALA A 24 -24.50 -13.82 26.39
CA ALA A 24 -23.68 -14.64 25.49
C ALA A 24 -22.97 -13.79 24.43
N PHE A 25 -23.63 -12.76 23.89
CA PHE A 25 -23.03 -11.85 22.92
C PHE A 25 -21.90 -11.02 23.52
N VAL A 26 -22.09 -10.48 24.73
CA VAL A 26 -21.04 -9.73 25.44
C VAL A 26 -19.87 -10.65 25.79
N ALA A 27 -20.14 -11.87 26.24
CA ALA A 27 -19.09 -12.85 26.53
C ALA A 27 -18.30 -13.25 25.27
N LEU A 28 -18.98 -13.49 24.14
CA LEU A 28 -18.34 -13.80 22.86
C LEU A 28 -17.50 -12.62 22.35
N PHE A 29 -18.04 -11.40 22.43
CA PHE A 29 -17.34 -10.19 22.02
C PHE A 29 -16.09 -9.96 22.88
N LEU A 30 -16.21 -10.08 24.21
CA LEU A 30 -15.08 -9.97 25.13
C LEU A 30 -14.08 -11.09 24.90
N PHE A 31 -14.52 -12.32 24.64
CA PHE A 31 -13.64 -13.44 24.33
C PHE A 31 -12.85 -13.16 23.05
N PHE A 32 -13.50 -12.78 21.94
CA PHE A 32 -12.80 -12.42 20.70
C PHE A 32 -11.88 -11.21 20.89
N ALA A 33 -12.29 -10.19 21.65
CA ALA A 33 -11.47 -9.02 21.94
C ALA A 33 -10.23 -9.39 22.77
N LEU A 34 -10.38 -10.17 23.84
CA LEU A 34 -9.27 -10.68 24.65
C LEU A 34 -8.38 -11.63 23.84
N THR A 35 -8.95 -12.51 23.03
CA THR A 35 -8.18 -13.46 22.21
C THR A 35 -7.38 -12.70 21.15
N ALA A 36 -7.96 -11.68 20.51
CA ALA A 36 -7.24 -10.79 19.59
C ALA A 36 -6.14 -9.99 20.30
N GLN A 37 -6.40 -9.49 21.52
CA GLN A 37 -5.40 -8.78 22.32
C GLN A 37 -4.28 -9.71 22.80
N PHE A 38 -4.62 -10.95 23.19
CA PHE A 38 -3.65 -11.97 23.58
C PHE A 38 -2.81 -12.43 22.40
N LEU A 39 -3.41 -12.65 21.22
CA LEU A 39 -2.68 -12.93 19.99
C LEU A 39 -1.70 -11.80 19.69
N ARG A 40 -2.15 -10.54 19.73
CA ARG A 40 -1.28 -9.36 19.59
C ARG A 40 -0.14 -9.33 20.62
N MET A 41 -0.41 -9.70 21.87
CA MET A 41 0.58 -9.70 22.95
C MET A 41 1.55 -10.89 22.83
N SER A 42 1.07 -12.04 22.32
CA SER A 42 1.90 -13.21 22.03
C SER A 42 2.81 -13.00 20.81
N SER A 43 2.42 -12.11 19.88
CA SER A 43 3.26 -11.64 18.77
C SER A 43 4.39 -10.69 19.21
N ALA A 44 4.46 -10.28 20.48
CA ALA A 44 5.46 -9.31 20.96
C ALA A 44 6.89 -9.88 21.11
N THR A 45 7.15 -11.12 20.67
CA THR A 45 8.50 -11.72 20.66
C THR A 45 9.02 -11.96 19.24
N GLU A 46 8.48 -11.25 18.25
CA GLU A 46 9.09 -11.20 16.92
C GLU A 46 10.19 -10.13 17.00
N VAL A 47 11.43 -10.57 17.22
CA VAL A 47 12.61 -9.73 17.00
C VAL A 47 12.42 -9.08 15.63
N PRO A 48 12.37 -7.74 15.51
CA PRO A 48 12.20 -7.09 14.22
C PRO A 48 13.46 -7.37 13.40
N ILE A 49 13.46 -8.50 12.68
CA ILE A 49 14.39 -8.69 11.57
C ILE A 49 13.91 -7.69 10.54
N PRO A 50 14.72 -6.67 10.19
CA PRO A 50 14.38 -5.78 9.09
C PRO A 50 14.09 -6.68 7.90
N ASP A 51 12.90 -6.55 7.30
CA ASP A 51 12.53 -7.29 6.09
C ASP A 51 13.74 -7.25 5.14
N GLU A 52 14.30 -8.42 4.78
CA GLU A 52 15.52 -8.48 3.96
C GLU A 52 15.36 -7.64 2.69
N LYS A 53 14.11 -7.49 2.21
CA LYS A 53 13.76 -6.62 1.09
C LYS A 53 13.89 -5.15 1.43
N ALA A 54 13.47 -4.73 2.62
CA ALA A 54 13.64 -3.35 3.09
C ALA A 54 15.13 -3.02 3.24
N ALA A 55 15.91 -3.93 3.82
CA ALA A 55 17.37 -3.77 3.91
C ALA A 55 18.03 -3.74 2.52
N ALA A 56 17.64 -4.63 1.61
CA ALA A 56 18.14 -4.64 0.24
C ALA A 56 17.75 -3.37 -0.53
N GLN A 57 16.54 -2.87 -0.31
CA GLN A 57 16.06 -1.63 -0.91
C GLN A 57 16.84 -0.42 -0.40
N GLU A 58 17.09 -0.33 0.91
CA GLU A 58 17.90 0.74 1.50
C GLU A 58 19.33 0.73 0.92
N LEU A 59 19.94 -0.46 0.80
CA LEU A 59 21.25 -0.61 0.18
C LEU A 59 21.23 -0.23 -1.30
N LEU A 60 20.16 -0.55 -2.02
CA LEU A 60 20.00 -0.22 -3.42
C LEU A 60 19.79 1.29 -3.62
N GLU A 61 18.96 1.92 -2.80
CA GLU A 61 18.76 3.38 -2.77
C GLU A 61 20.07 4.10 -2.49
N ALA A 62 20.83 3.64 -1.50
CA ALA A 62 22.15 4.19 -1.19
C ALA A 62 23.10 4.11 -2.40
N LYS A 63 23.10 2.98 -3.13
CA LYS A 63 23.91 2.80 -4.34
C LYS A 63 23.44 3.65 -5.53
N LEU A 64 22.13 3.85 -5.68
CA LEU A 64 21.53 4.55 -6.82
C LEU A 64 21.21 6.03 -6.51
N SER A 65 21.90 6.64 -5.54
CA SER A 65 21.67 8.02 -5.07
C SER A 65 22.48 9.09 -5.80
N GLY A 66 23.40 8.71 -6.69
CA GLY A 66 24.33 9.63 -7.35
C GLY A 66 23.66 10.61 -8.34
N PRO A 67 24.38 11.67 -8.78
CA PRO A 67 23.86 12.66 -9.74
C PRO A 67 23.58 12.10 -11.13
N GLY A 68 24.09 10.91 -11.47
CA GLY A 68 23.76 10.17 -12.68
C GLY A 68 22.47 9.36 -12.59
N TYR A 69 21.74 9.40 -11.48
CA TYR A 69 20.51 8.62 -11.26
C TYR A 69 19.29 9.52 -11.05
N PHE A 70 18.11 8.92 -11.21
CA PHE A 70 16.83 9.52 -10.83
C PHE A 70 16.72 9.52 -9.30
N GLN A 71 16.55 10.71 -8.76
CA GLN A 71 16.42 10.98 -7.33
C GLN A 71 14.98 10.75 -6.91
N LEU A 72 14.84 10.09 -5.76
CA LEU A 72 13.56 9.94 -5.07
C LEU A 72 13.14 11.29 -4.48
N GLY A 73 11.84 11.54 -4.45
CA GLY A 73 11.28 12.67 -3.71
C GLY A 73 11.02 12.30 -2.24
N GLU A 74 10.55 13.29 -1.48
CA GLU A 74 10.07 13.05 -0.11
C GLU A 74 8.88 12.07 -0.15
N PRO A 75 8.98 10.90 0.51
CA PRO A 75 7.92 9.91 0.49
C PRO A 75 6.66 10.47 1.15
N SER A 76 5.52 10.24 0.52
CA SER A 76 4.21 10.71 0.98
C SER A 76 3.19 9.58 0.97
N ALA A 77 2.05 9.77 1.64
CA ALA A 77 0.97 8.76 1.67
C ALA A 77 0.46 8.40 0.26
N GLU A 78 0.47 9.38 -0.66
CA GLU A 78 0.06 9.19 -2.06
C GLU A 78 1.17 8.61 -2.94
N LEU A 79 2.43 8.81 -2.56
CA LEU A 79 3.60 8.42 -3.33
C LEU A 79 4.68 7.87 -2.39
N PRO A 80 4.56 6.60 -1.97
CA PRO A 80 5.52 5.99 -1.06
C PRO A 80 6.87 5.76 -1.76
N SER A 81 7.98 5.77 -1.01
CA SER A 81 9.25 5.29 -1.54
C SER A 81 9.11 3.82 -1.98
N PRO A 82 9.63 3.39 -3.14
CA PRO A 82 10.56 4.08 -4.03
C PRO A 82 9.90 4.65 -5.31
N TYR A 83 8.73 5.26 -5.19
CA TYR A 83 7.97 5.77 -6.33
C TYR A 83 8.18 7.27 -6.56
N ILE A 84 8.20 7.67 -7.84
CA ILE A 84 8.15 9.06 -8.30
C ILE A 84 7.06 9.22 -9.36
N THR A 85 6.65 10.45 -9.65
CA THR A 85 5.73 10.72 -10.77
C THR A 85 6.46 10.74 -12.11
N PRO A 86 5.79 10.42 -13.24
CA PRO A 86 6.37 10.55 -14.58
C PRO A 86 6.85 11.98 -14.88
N ALA A 87 6.15 12.99 -14.35
CA ALA A 87 6.55 14.38 -14.47
C ALA A 87 7.88 14.66 -13.75
N GLN A 88 8.06 14.15 -12.52
CA GLN A 88 9.32 14.27 -11.79
C GLN A 88 10.47 13.56 -12.52
N ALA A 89 10.24 12.39 -13.11
CA ALA A 89 11.26 11.71 -13.91
C ALA A 89 11.68 12.56 -15.12
N ARG A 90 10.72 13.12 -15.87
CA ARG A 90 11.00 13.98 -17.03
C ARG A 90 11.80 15.24 -16.68
N ILE A 91 11.52 15.86 -15.53
CA ILE A 91 12.29 17.03 -15.06
C ILE A 91 13.75 16.66 -14.82
N GLN A 92 14.01 15.45 -14.32
CA GLN A 92 15.35 14.97 -14.01
C GLN A 92 16.10 14.41 -15.24
N LEU A 93 15.39 14.16 -16.34
CA LEU A 93 15.92 13.49 -17.53
C LEU A 93 17.14 14.22 -18.10
N ASP A 94 17.05 15.54 -18.28
CA ASP A 94 18.15 16.33 -18.86
C ASP A 94 19.42 16.27 -18.02
N ARG A 95 19.26 16.33 -16.69
CA ARG A 95 20.37 16.18 -15.74
C ARG A 95 21.01 14.79 -15.86
N VAL A 96 20.22 13.73 -15.80
CA VAL A 96 20.70 12.34 -15.84
C VAL A 96 21.41 12.04 -17.17
N VAL A 97 20.85 12.51 -18.29
CA VAL A 97 21.45 12.37 -19.63
C VAL A 97 22.80 13.11 -19.71
N GLY A 98 22.87 14.32 -19.16
CA GLY A 98 24.11 15.11 -19.12
C GLY A 98 25.21 14.46 -18.29
N GLU A 99 24.88 14.01 -17.07
CA GLU A 99 25.81 13.37 -16.14
C GLU A 99 26.33 12.02 -16.63
N ARG A 100 25.52 11.28 -17.40
CA ARG A 100 25.92 9.99 -17.98
C ARG A 100 26.43 10.08 -19.42
N HIS A 101 26.52 11.28 -19.98
CA HIS A 101 26.94 11.51 -21.36
C HIS A 101 26.19 10.65 -22.39
N LEU A 102 24.88 10.50 -22.22
CA LEU A 102 24.05 9.67 -23.11
C LEU A 102 23.79 10.38 -24.44
N ASP A 103 23.74 9.62 -25.53
CA ASP A 103 23.42 10.14 -26.84
C ASP A 103 21.90 10.38 -27.03
N ALA A 104 21.52 10.97 -28.17
CA ALA A 104 20.12 11.27 -28.47
C ALA A 104 19.24 10.00 -28.56
N ALA A 105 19.81 8.88 -29.01
CA ALA A 105 19.10 7.61 -29.11
C ALA A 105 18.79 7.02 -27.73
N LYS A 106 19.76 7.04 -26.80
CA LYS A 106 19.58 6.60 -25.42
C LYS A 106 18.64 7.52 -24.64
N ARG A 107 18.65 8.82 -24.92
CA ARG A 107 17.64 9.76 -24.38
C ARG A 107 16.23 9.36 -24.79
N GLU A 108 16.01 9.04 -26.06
CA GLU A 108 14.69 8.60 -26.55
C GLU A 108 14.28 7.26 -25.92
N GLN A 109 15.21 6.31 -25.81
CA GLN A 109 14.98 5.05 -25.10
C GLN A 109 14.57 5.27 -23.65
N LEU A 110 15.20 6.21 -22.96
CA LEU A 110 14.89 6.53 -21.57
C LEU A 110 13.49 7.16 -21.41
N GLU A 111 13.07 8.02 -22.34
CA GLU A 111 11.70 8.55 -22.39
C GLU A 111 10.67 7.43 -22.62
N ASN A 112 11.00 6.43 -23.44
CA ASN A 112 10.15 5.26 -23.66
C ASN A 112 10.09 4.37 -22.40
N LEU A 113 11.22 4.17 -21.71
CA LEU A 113 11.30 3.46 -20.43
C LEU A 113 10.45 4.12 -19.35
N ILE A 114 10.44 5.46 -19.27
CA ILE A 114 9.56 6.19 -18.36
C ILE A 114 8.09 5.83 -18.65
N LYS A 115 7.68 5.82 -19.92
CA LYS A 115 6.30 5.46 -20.30
C LYS A 115 5.97 4.00 -20.00
N GLU A 116 6.90 3.08 -20.26
CA GLU A 116 6.73 1.64 -20.05
C GLU A 116 6.64 1.28 -18.56
N LEU A 117 7.47 1.90 -17.73
CA LEU A 117 7.51 1.68 -16.28
C LEU A 117 6.47 2.51 -15.51
N THR A 118 5.70 3.36 -16.19
CA THR A 118 4.61 4.12 -15.56
C THR A 118 3.43 3.19 -15.28
N GLU A 119 3.12 3.03 -14.00
CA GLU A 119 1.92 2.35 -13.53
C GLU A 119 0.73 3.32 -13.62
N PRO A 120 -0.38 2.92 -14.27
CA PRO A 120 -1.58 3.74 -14.30
C PRO A 120 -2.16 3.87 -12.90
N SER A 121 -2.83 4.99 -12.65
CA SER A 121 -3.53 5.20 -11.38
C SER A 121 -4.50 4.05 -11.08
N PRO A 122 -4.54 3.53 -9.85
CA PRO A 122 -5.44 2.44 -9.45
C PRO A 122 -6.93 2.81 -9.58
N SER A 123 -7.25 4.09 -9.76
CA SER A 123 -8.60 4.57 -10.05
C SER A 123 -8.61 5.50 -11.27
N ARG A 124 -9.60 5.31 -12.15
CA ARG A 124 -9.79 6.11 -13.38
C ARG A 124 -10.20 7.57 -13.11
N MET A 125 -10.60 7.91 -11.88
CA MET A 125 -11.06 9.25 -11.47
C MET A 125 -10.17 9.93 -10.43
N VAL A 126 -9.34 9.17 -9.70
CA VAL A 126 -8.58 9.63 -8.52
C VAL A 126 -7.28 8.84 -8.42
N GLY A 127 -6.15 9.53 -8.32
CA GLY A 127 -4.83 8.95 -8.07
C GLY A 127 -3.77 9.47 -9.05
N THR A 128 -2.52 9.50 -8.58
CA THR A 128 -1.37 9.98 -9.33
C THR A 128 -0.72 8.84 -10.10
N GLU A 129 -0.36 9.08 -11.35
CA GLU A 129 0.52 8.16 -12.09
C GLU A 129 1.86 8.07 -11.34
N ARG A 130 2.37 6.85 -11.24
CA ARG A 130 3.59 6.56 -10.48
C ARG A 130 4.49 5.62 -11.26
N LEU A 131 5.78 5.74 -11.04
CA LEU A 131 6.76 4.80 -11.56
C LEU A 131 7.81 4.53 -10.48
N ASN A 132 8.33 3.31 -10.46
CA ASN A 132 9.34 2.91 -9.48
C ASN A 132 10.72 3.42 -9.93
N ALA A 133 11.29 4.37 -9.16
CA ALA A 133 12.55 5.02 -9.48
C ALA A 133 13.74 4.04 -9.47
N LEU A 134 13.72 3.04 -8.58
CA LEU A 134 14.78 2.04 -8.51
C LEU A 134 14.79 1.14 -9.74
N LYS A 135 13.62 0.70 -10.21
CA LYS A 135 13.51 -0.06 -11.47
C LYS A 135 14.01 0.75 -12.67
N LEU A 136 13.66 2.04 -12.73
CA LEU A 136 14.14 2.95 -13.78
C LEU A 136 15.66 3.11 -13.72
N ASN A 137 16.23 3.29 -12.53
CA ASN A 137 17.68 3.41 -12.34
C ASN A 137 18.44 2.10 -12.68
N LEU A 138 17.86 0.94 -12.37
CA LEU A 138 18.41 -0.35 -12.77
C LEU A 138 18.40 -0.52 -14.30
N ALA A 139 17.29 -0.20 -14.96
CA ALA A 139 17.20 -0.24 -16.41
C ALA A 139 18.16 0.77 -17.08
N LEU A 140 18.35 1.94 -16.47
CA LEU A 140 19.35 2.92 -16.91
C LEU A 140 20.79 2.36 -16.86
N ASP A 141 21.10 1.48 -15.91
CA ASP A 141 22.40 0.81 -15.84
C ASP A 141 22.59 -0.27 -16.91
N GLU A 142 21.50 -0.87 -17.41
CA GLU A 142 21.52 -1.80 -18.54
C GLU A 142 21.73 -1.08 -19.89
N LEU A 143 21.37 0.21 -19.99
CA LEU A 143 21.55 1.03 -21.19
C LEU A 143 22.99 1.59 -21.39
N LYS A 144 23.95 1.15 -20.56
CA LYS A 144 25.35 1.63 -20.61
C LYS A 144 25.99 1.50 -21.99
#